data_AF-X1IRU5-F1
#
_entry.id   AF-X1IRU5-F1
#
_cell.length_a   1.000
_cell.length_b   1.000
_cell.length_c   1.000
_cell.angle_alpha   90.00
_cell.angle_beta   90.00
_cell.angle_gamma   90.00
#
_symmetry.space_group_name_H-M   'P 1'
#
loop_
_entity.id
_entity.type
_entity.pdbx_description
1 polymer ?
#
loop_
_entity_poly.entity_id
_entity_poly.type
_entity_poly.pdbx_seq_one_letter_code
_entity_poly.pdbx_strand_id
1 'polypeptide(L)'
;MDIANLNFKQQTKEMVKRTRLMYKLLNVIFEFYGCQHCSLCCKVFTPVIQEKEIKKISKYLKTKPKKFKRKYCNKLGLPLSEYELKAHCPFLNGDNCTVYPIRPAPCYMFPFELDPYDGIARLVGIEVCPTATLIYNDFLDYHDRIKHLLPITIEQHKEMEEIEKTVDNLEKMFVERYKQMG
;
A
#
# COMPACT_ATOMS: atom_id res chain seq x y z
N MET A 1 10.04 -16.94 -34.94
CA MET A 1 9.43 -16.38 -33.72
C MET A 1 10.46 -16.50 -32.60
N ASP A 2 11.09 -15.39 -32.22
CA ASP A 2 12.19 -15.38 -31.25
C ASP A 2 11.76 -15.89 -29.88
N ILE A 3 12.52 -16.84 -29.34
CA ILE A 3 12.32 -17.44 -28.01
C ILE A 3 12.33 -16.35 -26.91
N ALA A 4 13.10 -15.28 -27.10
CA ALA A 4 13.11 -14.10 -26.22
C ALA A 4 11.75 -13.38 -26.15
N ASN A 5 11.03 -13.28 -27.28
CA ASN A 5 9.70 -12.67 -27.34
C ASN A 5 8.60 -13.57 -26.75
N LEU A 6 8.78 -14.89 -26.80
CA LEU A 6 7.89 -15.85 -26.15
C LEU A 6 8.08 -15.83 -24.63
N ASN A 7 9.32 -15.80 -24.13
CA ASN A 7 9.63 -15.70 -22.70
C ASN A 7 9.12 -14.38 -22.10
N PHE A 8 9.27 -13.25 -22.79
CA PHE A 8 8.73 -11.96 -22.35
C PHE A 8 7.19 -11.95 -22.32
N LYS A 9 6.51 -12.50 -23.34
CA LYS A 9 5.04 -12.61 -23.37
C LYS A 9 4.50 -13.57 -22.29
N GLN A 10 5.24 -14.61 -21.94
CA GLN A 10 4.84 -15.57 -20.92
C GLN A 10 5.09 -15.03 -19.50
N GLN A 11 6.21 -14.35 -19.27
CA GLN A 11 6.51 -13.63 -18.03
C GLN A 11 5.48 -12.54 -17.73
N THR A 12 5.10 -11.76 -18.75
CA THR A 12 4.04 -10.73 -18.61
C THR A 12 2.67 -11.34 -18.30
N LYS A 13 2.34 -12.53 -18.82
CA LYS A 13 1.08 -13.23 -18.51
C LYS A 13 1.02 -13.72 -17.05
N GLU A 14 2.10 -14.31 -16.55
CA GLU A 14 2.17 -14.75 -15.14
C GLU A 14 2.17 -13.57 -14.17
N MET A 15 2.87 -12.48 -14.51
CA MET A 15 2.82 -11.22 -13.76
C MET A 15 1.38 -10.70 -13.64
N VAL A 16 0.65 -10.57 -14.76
CA VAL A 16 -0.75 -10.12 -14.76
C VAL A 16 -1.64 -11.04 -13.91
N LYS A 17 -1.39 -12.35 -13.95
CA LYS A 17 -2.12 -13.33 -13.15
C LYS A 17 -1.84 -13.12 -11.65
N ARG A 18 -0.58 -12.99 -11.24
CA ARG A 18 -0.18 -12.72 -9.84
C ARG A 18 -0.81 -11.44 -9.32
N THR A 19 -0.68 -10.34 -10.06
CA THR A 19 -1.30 -9.06 -9.71
C THR A 19 -2.80 -9.21 -9.53
N ARG A 20 -3.50 -9.92 -10.43
CA ARG A 20 -4.94 -10.16 -10.30
C ARG A 20 -5.31 -10.99 -9.07
N LEU A 21 -4.54 -12.03 -8.74
CA LEU A 21 -4.75 -12.79 -7.52
C LEU A 21 -4.54 -11.91 -6.28
N MET A 22 -3.51 -11.08 -6.29
CA MET A 22 -3.20 -10.18 -5.18
C MET A 22 -4.31 -9.15 -4.95
N TYR A 23 -4.87 -8.55 -6.01
CA TYR A 23 -6.06 -7.70 -5.90
C TYR A 23 -7.25 -8.42 -5.24
N LYS A 24 -7.48 -9.70 -5.58
CA LYS A 24 -8.57 -10.48 -4.97
C LYS A 24 -8.30 -10.74 -3.48
N LEU A 25 -7.07 -11.12 -3.14
CA LEU A 25 -6.67 -11.36 -1.75
C LEU A 25 -6.84 -10.08 -0.92
N LEU A 26 -6.37 -8.94 -1.43
CA LEU A 26 -6.52 -7.66 -0.75
C LEU A 26 -7.99 -7.28 -0.56
N ASN A 27 -8.86 -7.53 -1.55
CA ASN A 27 -10.30 -7.31 -1.36
C ASN A 27 -10.86 -8.14 -0.20
N VAL A 28 -10.52 -9.42 -0.08
CA VAL A 28 -10.96 -10.29 1.03
C VAL A 28 -10.43 -9.79 2.37
N ILE A 29 -9.15 -9.39 2.42
CA ILE A 29 -8.56 -8.76 3.62
C ILE A 29 -9.38 -7.52 4.01
N PHE A 30 -9.70 -6.64 3.07
CA PHE A 30 -10.46 -5.43 3.37
C PHE A 30 -11.95 -5.66 3.67
N GLU A 31 -12.55 -6.77 3.20
CA GLU A 31 -13.88 -7.20 3.66
C GLU A 31 -13.88 -7.55 5.14
N PHE A 32 -12.77 -8.08 5.66
CA PHE A 32 -12.62 -8.43 7.07
C PHE A 32 -12.22 -7.23 7.94
N TYR A 33 -11.14 -6.52 7.60
CA TYR A 33 -10.60 -5.47 8.48
C TYR A 33 -11.20 -4.08 8.27
N GLY A 34 -11.57 -3.75 7.02
CA GLY A 34 -12.13 -2.46 6.66
C GLY A 34 -11.25 -1.23 6.95
N CYS A 35 -11.75 -0.06 6.56
CA CYS A 35 -11.15 1.22 6.95
C CYS A 35 -11.71 1.66 8.31
N GLN A 36 -10.85 2.10 9.23
CA GLN A 36 -11.26 2.61 10.55
C GLN A 36 -11.71 4.09 10.53
N HIS A 37 -11.88 4.69 9.36
CA HIS A 37 -12.39 6.07 9.19
C HIS A 37 -11.64 7.17 9.98
N CYS A 38 -10.36 6.95 10.31
CA CYS A 38 -9.53 7.86 11.10
C CYS A 38 -8.92 9.04 10.32
N SER A 39 -9.05 9.04 8.99
CA SER A 39 -8.56 10.09 8.08
C SER A 39 -7.05 10.36 8.06
N LEU A 40 -6.23 9.61 8.81
CA LEU A 40 -4.78 9.77 8.85
C LEU A 40 -4.15 9.59 7.47
N CYS A 41 -4.50 8.51 6.75
CA CYS A 41 -4.02 8.32 5.37
C CYS A 41 -4.48 9.43 4.42
N CYS A 42 -5.67 10.00 4.61
CA CYS A 42 -6.14 11.13 3.81
C CYS A 42 -5.30 12.40 4.04
N LYS A 43 -4.61 12.50 5.19
CA LYS A 43 -3.76 13.65 5.54
C LYS A 43 -2.34 13.51 4.98
N VAL A 44 -1.82 12.28 4.86
CA VAL A 44 -0.38 12.05 4.57
C VAL A 44 -0.10 11.30 3.26
N PHE A 45 -1.04 10.52 2.73
CA PHE A 45 -0.82 9.70 1.53
C PHE A 45 -1.28 10.42 0.25
N THR A 46 -0.42 10.49 -0.76
CA THR A 46 -0.71 11.05 -2.08
C THR A 46 -0.85 9.93 -3.13
N PRO A 47 -2.07 9.42 -3.37
CA PRO A 47 -2.26 8.29 -4.27
C PRO A 47 -2.02 8.66 -5.73
N VAL A 48 -1.33 7.76 -6.44
CA VAL A 48 -1.23 7.79 -7.90
C VAL A 48 -2.46 7.12 -8.52
N ILE A 49 -3.20 7.88 -9.32
CA ILE A 49 -4.47 7.45 -9.92
C ILE A 49 -4.43 7.43 -11.44
N GLN A 50 -5.21 6.52 -12.02
CA GLN A 50 -5.31 6.32 -13.45
C GLN A 50 -6.49 7.10 -14.05
N GLU A 51 -6.49 7.22 -15.38
CA GLU A 51 -7.55 7.90 -16.13
C GLU A 51 -8.96 7.35 -15.83
N LYS A 52 -9.07 6.04 -15.56
CA LYS A 52 -10.34 5.39 -15.21
C LYS A 52 -10.93 5.92 -13.90
N GLU A 53 -10.08 6.16 -12.90
CA GLU A 53 -10.47 6.70 -11.60
C GLU A 53 -10.81 8.18 -11.72
N ILE A 54 -10.01 8.94 -12.47
CA ILE A 54 -10.31 10.33 -12.80
C ILE A 54 -11.71 10.44 -13.41
N LYS A 55 -12.05 9.61 -14.40
CA LYS A 55 -13.38 9.60 -15.02
C LYS A 55 -14.49 9.26 -14.02
N LYS A 56 -14.28 8.21 -13.19
CA LYS A 56 -15.23 7.77 -12.16
C LYS A 56 -15.51 8.87 -11.14
N ILE A 57 -14.46 9.46 -10.56
CA ILE A 57 -14.58 10.50 -9.53
C ILE A 57 -15.10 11.81 -10.13
N SER A 58 -14.68 12.17 -11.35
CA SER A 58 -15.21 13.35 -12.06
C SER A 58 -16.72 13.26 -12.27
N LYS A 59 -17.23 12.08 -12.67
CA LYS A 59 -18.67 11.82 -12.82
C LYS A 59 -19.40 11.99 -11.50
N TYR A 60 -18.88 11.42 -10.42
CA TYR A 60 -19.45 11.55 -9.07
C TYR A 60 -19.53 13.01 -8.61
N LEU A 61 -18.46 13.78 -8.86
CA LEU A 61 -18.37 15.20 -8.51
C LEU A 61 -19.05 16.14 -9.53
N LYS A 62 -19.73 15.61 -10.55
CA LYS A 62 -20.39 16.38 -11.63
C LYS A 62 -19.45 17.40 -12.29
N THR A 63 -18.21 17.01 -12.56
CA THR A 63 -17.19 17.86 -13.21
C THR A 63 -16.59 17.18 -14.44
N LYS A 64 -15.98 17.96 -15.35
CA LYS A 64 -15.29 17.42 -16.53
C LYS A 64 -13.90 16.88 -16.12
N PRO A 65 -13.43 15.74 -16.66
CA PRO A 65 -12.11 15.17 -16.35
C PRO A 65 -10.94 16.16 -16.50
N LYS A 66 -10.97 17.02 -17.53
CA LYS A 66 -9.96 18.08 -17.73
C LYS A 66 -9.92 19.07 -16.57
N LYS A 67 -11.09 19.44 -16.02
CA LYS A 67 -11.21 20.33 -14.86
C LYS A 67 -10.80 19.61 -13.57
N PHE A 68 -11.15 18.32 -13.43
CA PHE A 68 -10.71 17.48 -12.32
C PHE A 68 -9.19 17.43 -12.22
N LYS A 69 -8.50 17.04 -13.32
CA LYS A 69 -7.04 16.95 -13.36
C LYS A 69 -6.37 18.24 -12.93
N ARG A 70 -6.79 19.37 -13.51
CA ARG A 70 -6.24 20.70 -13.16
C ARG A 70 -6.46 21.06 -11.69
N LYS A 71 -7.63 20.72 -11.14
CA LYS A 71 -8.00 21.10 -9.77
C LYS A 71 -7.31 20.21 -8.74
N TYR A 72 -7.33 18.90 -8.94
CA TYR A 72 -7.04 17.90 -7.90
C TYR A 72 -5.76 17.08 -8.12
N CYS A 73 -5.12 17.17 -9.28
CA CYS A 73 -3.98 16.32 -9.62
C CYS A 73 -2.71 17.10 -9.97
N ASN A 74 -1.57 16.44 -9.76
CA ASN A 74 -0.27 16.74 -10.35
C ASN A 74 0.01 15.71 -11.47
N LYS A 75 0.72 16.11 -12.52
CA LYS A 75 1.10 15.22 -13.63
C LYS A 75 2.52 14.70 -13.38
N LEU A 76 2.72 13.38 -13.38
CA LEU A 76 4.01 12.76 -13.04
C LEU A 76 5.00 12.62 -14.22
N GLY A 77 4.60 12.98 -15.44
CA GLY A 77 5.51 13.00 -16.60
C GLY A 77 5.97 11.63 -17.13
N LEU A 78 5.48 10.52 -16.55
CA LEU A 78 5.85 9.15 -16.94
C LEU A 78 5.11 8.65 -18.22
N PRO A 79 5.65 7.64 -18.93
CA PRO A 79 5.09 7.12 -20.19
C PRO A 79 3.64 6.60 -20.06
N LEU A 80 3.33 6.04 -18.89
CA LEU A 80 1.96 5.76 -18.47
C LEU A 80 1.49 7.01 -17.75
N SER A 81 0.51 7.72 -18.33
CA SER A 81 0.05 9.04 -17.90
C SER A 81 -0.62 9.02 -16.52
N GLU A 82 0.19 8.85 -15.49
CA GLU A 82 -0.23 8.75 -14.11
C GLU A 82 -0.35 10.15 -13.50
N TYR A 83 -1.45 10.34 -12.78
CA TYR A 83 -1.76 11.56 -12.08
C TYR A 83 -1.67 11.27 -10.59
N GLU A 84 -0.90 12.06 -9.87
CA GLU A 84 -0.91 12.02 -8.42
C GLU A 84 -2.01 12.95 -7.92
N LEU A 85 -2.76 12.56 -6.89
CA LEU A 85 -3.59 13.54 -6.16
C LEU A 85 -2.69 14.55 -5.42
N LYS A 86 -3.11 15.81 -5.40
CA LYS A 86 -2.41 16.84 -4.64
C LYS A 86 -2.34 16.49 -3.14
N ALA A 87 -1.24 16.90 -2.50
CA ALA A 87 -1.06 16.84 -1.05
C ALA A 87 -2.21 17.53 -0.31
N HIS A 88 -2.49 17.05 0.91
CA HIS A 88 -3.74 17.28 1.63
C HIS A 88 -4.94 16.82 0.79
N CYS A 89 -5.38 15.57 0.99
CA CYS A 89 -6.35 14.92 0.13
C CYS A 89 -7.51 15.88 -0.22
N PRO A 90 -7.72 16.19 -1.51
CA PRO A 90 -8.68 17.23 -1.91
C PRO A 90 -10.14 16.83 -1.68
N PHE A 91 -10.36 15.58 -1.26
CA PHE A 91 -11.68 15.02 -0.96
C PHE A 91 -11.92 14.87 0.53
N LEU A 92 -10.95 15.23 1.38
CA LEU A 92 -11.12 15.25 2.82
C LEU A 92 -11.86 16.53 3.23
N ASN A 93 -12.97 16.38 3.95
CA ASN A 93 -13.74 17.48 4.53
C ASN A 93 -13.89 17.22 6.04
N GLY A 94 -13.16 17.98 6.86
CA GLY A 94 -12.94 17.60 8.27
C GLY A 94 -12.25 16.24 8.33
N ASP A 95 -12.88 15.28 9.01
CA ASP A 95 -12.43 13.88 9.05
C ASP A 95 -13.23 12.95 8.14
N ASN A 96 -13.98 13.50 7.16
CA ASN A 96 -14.81 12.72 6.25
C ASN A 96 -14.29 12.74 4.81
N CYS A 97 -14.11 11.56 4.22
CA CYS A 97 -13.80 11.41 2.80
C CYS A 97 -15.08 11.56 1.96
N THR A 98 -15.21 12.69 1.27
CA THR A 98 -16.37 13.02 0.42
C THR A 98 -16.56 12.09 -0.79
N VAL A 99 -15.55 11.30 -1.13
CA VAL A 99 -15.59 10.34 -2.25
C VAL A 99 -15.49 8.90 -1.77
N TYR A 100 -15.72 8.63 -0.49
CA TYR A 100 -15.50 7.31 0.14
C TYR A 100 -16.07 6.10 -0.64
N PRO A 101 -17.32 6.15 -1.16
CA PRO A 101 -17.92 5.02 -1.91
C PRO A 101 -17.27 4.76 -3.27
N ILE A 102 -16.55 5.76 -3.80
CA ILE A 102 -15.96 5.73 -5.14
C ILE A 102 -14.46 6.00 -5.12
N ARG A 103 -13.82 5.75 -3.96
CA ARG A 103 -12.37 5.89 -3.75
C ARG A 103 -11.56 5.24 -4.88
N PRO A 104 -10.44 5.86 -5.27
CA PRO A 104 -9.50 5.24 -6.20
C PRO A 104 -8.88 3.98 -5.56
N ALA A 105 -8.36 3.08 -6.40
CA ALA A 105 -7.81 1.79 -5.99
C ALA A 105 -6.71 1.94 -4.91
N PRO A 106 -5.73 2.84 -5.01
CA PRO A 106 -4.74 3.01 -3.95
C PRO A 106 -5.36 3.43 -2.61
N CYS A 107 -6.39 4.28 -2.60
CA CYS A 107 -7.08 4.66 -1.36
C CYS A 107 -7.93 3.52 -0.78
N TYR A 108 -8.46 2.64 -1.63
CA TYR A 108 -9.20 1.46 -1.18
C TYR A 108 -8.26 0.42 -0.58
N MET A 109 -7.06 0.30 -1.15
CA MET A 109 -6.09 -0.74 -0.80
C MET A 109 -5.07 -0.33 0.26
N PHE A 110 -5.01 0.95 0.62
CA PHE A 110 -4.19 1.42 1.74
C PHE A 110 -4.64 0.69 3.03
N PRO A 111 -3.72 0.05 3.79
CA PRO A 111 -2.28 0.34 3.92
C PRO A 111 -1.32 -0.46 3.01
N PHE A 112 -1.81 -1.17 2.00
CA PHE A 112 -0.97 -1.90 1.06
C PHE A 112 -0.63 -1.08 -0.18
N GLU A 113 0.62 -1.22 -0.62
CA GLU A 113 1.06 -0.83 -1.96
C GLU A 113 1.20 -2.10 -2.81
N LEU A 114 0.45 -2.17 -3.91
CA LEU A 114 0.54 -3.28 -4.85
C LEU A 114 1.34 -2.84 -6.07
N ASP A 115 2.48 -3.47 -6.26
CA ASP A 115 3.30 -3.24 -7.44
C ASP A 115 2.80 -4.09 -8.61
N PRO A 116 2.38 -3.46 -9.72
CA PRO A 116 1.84 -4.18 -10.85
C PRO A 116 2.89 -5.02 -11.61
N TYR A 117 4.18 -4.75 -11.41
CA TYR A 117 5.29 -5.41 -12.11
C TYR A 117 5.75 -6.71 -11.45
N ASP A 118 5.64 -6.84 -10.13
CA ASP A 118 5.97 -8.08 -9.43
C ASP A 118 4.71 -8.81 -8.89
N GLY A 119 3.58 -8.10 -8.78
CA GLY A 119 2.33 -8.61 -8.22
C GLY A 119 2.38 -8.78 -6.70
N ILE A 120 3.32 -8.13 -6.02
CA ILE A 120 3.54 -8.20 -4.58
C ILE A 120 2.83 -7.03 -3.90
N ALA A 121 2.05 -7.33 -2.86
CA ALA A 121 1.48 -6.34 -1.97
C ALA A 121 2.40 -6.14 -0.76
N ARG A 122 2.82 -4.90 -0.53
CA ARG A 122 3.68 -4.50 0.59
C ARG A 122 2.85 -3.74 1.61
N LEU A 123 2.90 -4.12 2.88
CA LEU A 123 2.25 -3.40 3.95
C LEU A 123 3.09 -2.17 4.34
N VAL A 124 2.73 -1.00 3.81
CA VAL A 124 3.54 0.23 3.94
C VAL A 124 2.98 1.21 4.98
N GLY A 125 1.73 1.01 5.41
CA GLY A 125 1.01 1.97 6.25
C GLY A 125 0.95 1.64 7.74
N ILE A 126 1.85 0.81 8.30
CA ILE A 126 1.81 0.40 9.73
C ILE A 126 1.79 1.61 10.66
N GLU A 127 2.62 2.62 10.40
CA GLU A 127 2.73 3.83 11.24
C GLU A 127 1.54 4.79 11.11
N VAL A 128 0.73 4.64 10.06
CA VAL A 128 -0.30 5.61 9.67
C VAL A 128 -1.71 5.05 9.83
N CYS A 129 -1.89 3.74 9.64
CA CYS A 129 -3.19 3.11 9.51
C CYS A 129 -3.46 2.15 10.67
N PRO A 130 -4.49 2.39 11.50
CA PRO A 130 -4.89 1.43 12.52
C PRO A 130 -5.22 0.04 11.95
N THR A 131 -5.80 -0.02 10.74
CA THR A 131 -6.05 -1.28 10.01
C THR A 131 -4.75 -2.06 9.75
N ALA A 132 -3.64 -1.37 9.47
CA ALA A 132 -2.35 -2.03 9.26
C ALA A 132 -1.86 -2.72 10.54
N THR A 133 -2.00 -2.06 11.69
CA THR A 133 -1.64 -2.63 12.99
C THR A 133 -2.48 -3.86 13.31
N LEU A 134 -3.78 -3.84 13.03
CA LEU A 134 -4.66 -5.00 13.21
C LEU A 134 -4.21 -6.19 12.35
N ILE A 135 -3.97 -5.95 11.05
CA ILE A 135 -3.48 -6.98 10.13
C ILE A 135 -2.14 -7.56 10.60
N TYR A 136 -1.23 -6.69 11.04
CA TYR A 136 0.09 -7.10 11.49
C TYR A 136 0.01 -7.95 12.77
N ASN A 137 -0.80 -7.54 13.75
CA ASN A 137 -1.01 -8.30 14.98
C ASN A 137 -1.62 -9.68 14.70
N ASP A 138 -2.65 -9.76 13.83
CA ASP A 138 -3.26 -11.04 13.46
C ASP A 138 -2.25 -11.97 12.74
N PHE A 139 -1.33 -11.40 11.96
CA PHE A 139 -0.25 -12.17 11.33
C PHE A 139 0.78 -12.67 12.35
N LEU A 140 1.17 -11.85 13.33
CA LEU A 140 2.04 -12.27 14.43
C LEU A 140 1.40 -13.39 15.25
N ASP A 141 0.12 -13.24 15.59
CA ASP A 141 -0.65 -14.25 16.31
C ASP A 141 -0.73 -15.56 15.51
N TYR A 142 -0.93 -15.48 14.20
CA TYR A 142 -0.90 -16.65 13.33
C TYR A 142 0.49 -17.31 13.33
N HIS A 143 1.54 -16.52 13.17
CA HIS A 143 2.92 -17.01 13.19
C HIS A 143 3.23 -17.71 14.53
N ASP A 144 2.85 -17.13 15.66
CA ASP A 144 3.03 -17.74 16.98
C ASP A 144 2.27 -19.06 17.13
N ARG A 145 1.10 -19.17 16.52
CA ARG A 145 0.34 -20.43 16.48
C ARG A 145 0.99 -21.49 15.61
N ILE A 146 1.71 -21.14 14.55
CA ILE A 146 2.28 -22.13 13.61
C ILE A 146 3.79 -22.33 13.73
N LYS A 147 4.50 -21.53 14.54
CA LYS A 147 5.97 -21.61 14.67
C LYS A 147 6.46 -23.01 15.06
N HIS A 148 5.67 -23.76 15.82
CA HIS A 148 5.97 -25.15 16.20
C HIS A 148 5.81 -26.15 15.04
N LEU A 149 5.14 -25.77 13.95
CA LEU A 149 4.96 -26.56 12.72
C LEU A 149 6.01 -26.26 11.66
N LEU A 150 6.75 -25.15 11.81
CA LEU A 150 7.84 -24.79 10.91
C LEU A 150 9.10 -25.57 11.31
N PRO A 151 9.73 -26.32 10.40
CA PRO A 151 10.91 -27.15 10.70
C PRO A 151 12.20 -26.31 10.85
N ILE A 152 12.12 -25.13 11.46
CA ILE A 152 13.28 -24.28 11.73
C ILE A 152 13.88 -24.78 13.05
N THR A 153 15.00 -25.48 12.92
CA THR A 153 15.90 -25.90 13.99
C THR A 153 16.27 -24.70 14.85
N ILE A 154 15.79 -24.72 16.08
CA ILE A 154 16.02 -23.70 17.09
C ILE A 154 17.41 -23.92 17.72
N GLU A 155 18.40 -23.16 17.27
CA GLU A 155 19.58 -22.76 18.04
C GLU A 155 19.31 -21.40 18.75
N GLN A 156 18.13 -21.25 19.36
CA GLN A 156 17.59 -19.95 19.84
C GLN A 156 18.44 -19.23 20.89
N HIS A 157 19.43 -19.85 21.51
CA HIS A 157 20.26 -19.15 22.50
C HIS A 157 21.42 -18.35 21.90
N LYS A 158 21.83 -18.61 20.65
CA LYS A 158 22.86 -17.80 19.98
C LYS A 158 22.27 -16.63 19.20
N GLU A 159 21.07 -16.79 18.65
CA GLU A 159 20.40 -15.73 17.87
C GLU A 159 19.87 -14.58 18.74
N MET A 160 19.43 -14.85 19.98
CA MET A 160 18.85 -13.80 20.84
C MET A 160 19.83 -12.69 21.19
N GLU A 161 21.10 -13.01 21.48
CA GLU A 161 22.12 -11.98 21.77
C GLU A 161 22.47 -11.16 20.52
N GLU A 162 22.41 -11.76 19.34
CA GLU A 162 22.66 -11.09 18.06
C GLU A 162 21.45 -10.21 17.65
N ILE A 163 20.24 -10.67 17.96
CA ILE A 163 19.00 -9.89 17.82
C ILE A 163 19.00 -8.70 18.77
N GLU A 164 19.32 -8.90 20.05
CA GLU A 164 19.43 -7.81 21.04
C GLU A 164 20.44 -6.75 20.59
N LYS A 165 21.63 -7.15 20.15
CA LYS A 165 22.63 -6.22 19.60
C LYS A 165 22.09 -5.46 18.38
N THR A 166 21.34 -6.14 17.52
CA THR A 166 20.73 -5.52 16.33
C THR A 166 19.66 -4.50 16.73
N VAL A 167 18.82 -4.83 17.70
CA VAL A 167 17.79 -3.92 18.25
C VAL A 167 18.44 -2.69 18.88
N ASP A 168 19.45 -2.87 19.74
CA ASP A 168 20.19 -1.77 20.36
C ASP A 168 20.81 -0.82 19.32
N ASN A 169 21.36 -1.37 18.24
CA ASN A 169 21.94 -0.59 17.16
C ASN A 169 20.87 0.19 16.39
N LEU A 170 19.73 -0.43 16.10
CA LEU A 170 18.60 0.23 15.45
C LEU A 170 18.04 1.37 16.32
N GLU A 171 17.85 1.14 17.62
CA GLU A 171 17.40 2.18 18.56
C GLU A 171 18.33 3.40 18.54
N LYS A 172 19.65 3.17 18.60
CA LYS A 172 20.65 4.26 18.51
C LYS A 172 20.53 5.01 17.18
N MET A 173 20.46 4.29 16.06
CA MET A 173 20.29 4.90 14.74
C MET A 173 19.01 5.76 14.64
N PHE A 174 17.89 5.28 15.17
CA PHE A 174 16.63 6.02 15.17
C PHE A 174 16.67 7.25 16.08
N VAL A 175 17.25 7.14 17.28
CA VAL A 175 17.43 8.27 18.20
C VAL A 175 18.34 9.34 17.59
N GLU A 176 19.44 8.96 16.94
CA GLU A 176 20.33 9.88 16.24
C GLU A 176 19.62 10.57 15.07
N ARG A 177 18.89 9.82 14.26
CA ARG A 177 18.12 10.36 13.14
C ARG A 177 17.02 11.32 13.61
N TYR A 178 16.33 11.00 14.71
CA TYR A 178 15.30 11.87 15.30
C TYR A 178 15.90 13.21 15.75
N LYS A 179 17.07 13.20 16.42
CA LYS A 179 17.79 14.42 16.81
C LYS A 179 18.22 15.30 15.63
N GLN A 180 18.42 14.70 14.45
CA GLN A 180 18.77 15.42 13.22
C GLN A 180 17.55 16.03 12.51
N MET A 181 16.33 15.66 12.90
CA MET A 181 15.09 16.10 12.25
C MET A 181 14.44 17.33 12.90
N GLY A 182 14.91 17.76 14.08
CA GLY A 182 14.41 18.95 14.79
C GLY A 182 13.26 18.64 15.73
#